data_AF-A0A2W7IN37-F1
#
_entry.id   AF-A0A2W7IN37-F1
#
_cell.length_a   1.000
_cell.length_b   1.000
_cell.length_c   1.000
_cell.angle_alpha   90.00
_cell.angle_beta   90.00
_cell.angle_gamma   90.00
#
_symmetry.space_group_name_H-M   'P 1'
#
loop_
_entity.id
_entity.type
_entity.pdbx_description
1 polymer ?
#
loop_
_entity_poly.entity_id
_entity_poly.type
_entity_poly.pdbx_seq_one_letter_code
_entity_poly.pdbx_strand_id
1 'polypeptide(L)' 'MASIARLRALEERHAALERRIESEDGRPQPDNAALSQLKRDKLRLKEEMQKFRPDPR' A
#
# COMPACT_ATOMS: atom_id res chain seq x y z
N MET A 1 -21.69 10.11 1.49
CA MET A 1 -20.36 10.32 2.10
C MET A 1 -19.65 9.01 2.49
N ALA A 2 -19.80 7.91 1.72
CA ALA A 2 -19.15 6.63 2.02
C ALA A 2 -17.81 6.42 1.27
N SER A 3 -17.61 7.12 0.15
CA SER A 3 -16.43 7.00 -0.70
C SER A 3 -15.15 7.58 -0.08
N ILE A 4 -15.26 8.71 0.63
CA ILE A 4 -14.10 9.39 1.24
C ILE A 4 -13.54 8.59 2.42
N ALA A 5 -14.40 8.04 3.29
CA ALA A 5 -13.97 7.23 4.42
C ALA A 5 -13.27 5.94 3.96
N ARG A 6 -13.78 5.31 2.88
CA ARG A 6 -13.16 4.12 2.28
C ARG A 6 -11.82 4.44 1.65
N LEU A 7 -11.68 5.57 0.96
CA LEU A 7 -10.40 6.01 0.39
C LEU A 7 -9.36 6.27 1.49
N ARG A 8 -9.73 6.98 2.56
CA ARG A 8 -8.83 7.22 3.71
C ARG A 8 -8.35 5.93 4.36
N ALA A 9 -9.24 4.96 4.55
CA ALA A 9 -8.86 3.65 5.09
C ALA A 9 -7.88 2.89 4.17
N LEU A 10 -8.02 3.03 2.85
CA LEU A 10 -7.06 2.47 1.90
C LEU A 10 -5.71 3.21 1.95
N GLU A 11 -5.73 4.54 2.03
CA GLU A 11 -4.52 5.37 2.19
C GLU A 11 -3.74 5.00 3.46
N GLU A 12 -4.42 4.84 4.60
CA GLU A 12 -3.81 4.43 5.86
C GLU A 12 -3.15 3.04 5.76
N ARG A 13 -3.85 2.08 5.13
CA ARG A 13 -3.30 0.73 4.89
C ARG A 13 -2.09 0.78 3.96
N HIS A 14 -2.12 1.61 2.92
CA HIS A 14 -0.99 1.79 2.01
C HIS A 14 0.22 2.36 2.76
N ALA A 15 0.03 3.41 3.56
CA ALA A 15 1.09 4.00 4.38
C ALA A 15 1.64 3.02 5.45
N ALA A 16 0.80 2.13 5.98
CA ALA A 16 1.24 1.07 6.88
C ALA A 16 2.12 0.03 6.17
N LEU A 17 1.75 -0.39 4.95
CA LEU A 17 2.57 -1.31 4.14
C LEU A 17 3.91 -0.68 3.74
N GLU A 18 3.91 0.61 3.41
CA GLU A 18 5.12 1.35 3.05
C GLU A 18 6.12 1.42 4.21
N ARG A 19 5.65 1.74 5.42
CA ARG A 19 6.46 1.68 6.65
C ARG A 19 7.01 0.29 6.95
N ARG A 20 6.22 -0.76 6.71
CA ARG A 20 6.68 -2.15 6.88
C ARG A 20 7.77 -2.53 5.87
N ILE A 21 7.65 -2.07 4.63
CA ILE A 21 8.67 -2.27 3.61
C ILE A 21 9.96 -1.57 4.03
N GLU A 22 9.90 -0.29 4.38
CA GLU A 22 11.08 0.49 4.83
C GLU A 22 11.75 -0.14 6.05
N SER A 23 10.95 -0.57 7.02
CA SER A 23 11.47 -1.24 8.22
C SER A 23 12.15 -2.56 7.92
N GLU A 24 11.68 -3.33 6.93
CA GLU A 24 12.28 -4.61 6.54
C GLU A 24 13.50 -4.40 5.64
N ASP A 25 13.45 -3.45 4.72
CA ASP A 25 14.53 -3.09 3.79
C ASP A 25 15.74 -2.50 4.53
N GLY A 26 15.50 -1.80 5.65
CA GLY A 26 16.55 -1.28 6.53
C GLY A 26 17.22 -2.32 7.43
N ARG A 27 16.78 -3.58 7.43
CA ARG A 27 17.40 -4.64 8.26
C ARG A 27 18.74 -5.05 7.64
N PRO A 28 19.76 -5.38 8.45
CA PRO A 28 21.05 -5.90 7.94
C PRO A 28 20.92 -7.15 7.06
N GLN A 29 19.88 -7.96 7.32
CA GLN A 29 19.52 -9.10 6.49
C GLN A 29 18.00 -9.05 6.24
N PRO A 30 17.56 -8.40 5.14
CA PRO A 30 16.15 -8.27 4.83
C PRO A 30 15.57 -9.60 4.34
N ASP A 31 14.34 -9.91 4.75
CA ASP A 31 13.56 -11.01 4.17
C ASP A 31 13.01 -10.59 2.81
N ASN A 32 13.69 -11.00 1.75
CA ASN A 32 13.31 -10.72 0.36
C ASN A 32 11.94 -11.31 -0.02
N ALA A 33 11.52 -12.43 0.58
CA ALA A 33 10.22 -13.03 0.31
C ALA A 33 9.10 -12.18 0.95
N ALA A 34 9.31 -11.76 2.20
CA ALA A 34 8.42 -10.84 2.90
C ALA A 34 8.33 -9.48 2.17
N LEU A 35 9.46 -8.91 1.78
CA LEU A 35 9.50 -7.66 1.00
C LEU A 35 8.74 -7.77 -0.32
N SER A 36 8.94 -8.87 -1.06
CA SER A 36 8.23 -9.12 -2.31
C SER A 36 6.73 -9.22 -2.09
N GLN A 37 6.31 -9.86 -1.00
CA GLN A 37 4.89 -9.97 -0.64
C GLN A 37 4.30 -8.60 -0.26
N LEU A 38 4.98 -7.83 0.60
CA LEU A 38 4.56 -6.49 0.99
C LEU A 38 4.45 -5.54 -0.20
N LYS A 39 5.40 -5.59 -1.14
CA LYS A 39 5.37 -4.79 -2.38
C LYS A 39 4.18 -5.16 -3.27
N ARG A 40 3.85 -6.46 -3.40
CA ARG A 40 2.65 -6.92 -4.13
C ARG A 40 1.36 -6.44 -3.48
N ASP A 41 1.28 -6.53 -2.15
CA ASP A 41 0.08 -6.09 -1.42
C ASP A 41 -0.10 -4.56 -1.51
N LYS A 42 1.02 -3.80 -1.47
CA LYS A 42 1.02 -2.35 -1.72
C LYS A 42 0.52 -2.01 -3.13
N LEU A 43 0.97 -2.75 -4.15
CA LEU A 43 0.53 -2.55 -5.53
C LEU A 43 -0.99 -2.78 -5.68
N ARG A 44 -1.52 -3.87 -5.12
CA ARG A 44 -2.96 -4.16 -5.13
C ARG A 44 -3.78 -3.04 -4.47
N LEU A 45 -3.30 -2.52 -3.34
CA LEU A 45 -3.97 -1.43 -2.64
C LEU A 45 -3.98 -0.13 -3.46
N LYS A 46 -2.88 0.16 -4.16
CA LYS A 46 -2.78 1.29 -5.09
C LYS A 46 -3.76 1.15 -6.26
N GLU A 47 -3.91 -0.04 -6.82
CA GLU A 47 -4.89 -0.32 -7.88
C GLU A 47 -6.34 -0.18 -7.37
N GLU A 48 -6.63 -0.67 -6.17
CA GLU A 48 -7.94 -0.46 -5.54
C GLU A 48 -8.25 1.02 -5.35
N MET A 49 -7.29 1.81 -4.86
CA MET A 49 -7.44 3.26 -4.72
C MET A 49 -7.68 3.96 -6.06
N GLN A 50 -7.01 3.53 -7.13
CA GLN A 50 -7.24 4.07 -8.48
C GLN A 50 -8.67 3.83 -8.96
N LYS A 51 -9.30 2.69 -8.62
CA LYS A 51 -10.71 2.45 -8.96
C LYS A 51 -11.68 3.45 -8.29
N PHE A 52 -11.27 4.05 -7.17
CA PHE A 52 -12.07 5.06 -6.46
C PHE A 52 -11.69 6.50 -6.84
N ARG A 53 -10.53 6.72 -7.46
CA ARG A 53 -10.18 8.02 -8.02
C ARG A 53 -10.80 8.12 -9.42
N PRO A 54 -11.63 9.13 -9.72
CA PRO A 54 -12.04 9.37 -11.09
C PRO A 54 -10.79 9.69 -11.90
N ASP A 55 -10.52 8.86 -12.91
CA ASP A 55 -9.46 9.06 -13.88
C ASP A 55 -9.68 10.42 -14.57
N PRO A 56 -8.76 11.40 -14.42
CA PRO A 56 -8.79 12.60 -15.22
C PRO A 56 -8.24 12.19 -16.60
N ARG A 57 -9.13 11.72 -17.48
CA ARG A 57 -8.80 11.65 -18.91
C ARG A 57 -8.36 13.02 -19.42
#